data_AF-A0A6J8DEE3-F1
#
_entry.id   AF-A0A6J8DEE3-F1
#
_cell.length_a   1.000
_cell.length_b   1.000
_cell.length_c   1.000
_cell.angle_alpha   90.00
_cell.angle_beta   90.00
_cell.angle_gamma   90.00
#
_symmetry.space_group_name_H-M   'P 1'
#
loop_
_entity.id
_entity.type
_entity.pdbx_description
1 polymer ?
#
loop_
_entity_poly.entity_id
_entity_poly.type
_entity_poly.pdbx_seq_one_letter_code
_entity_poly.pdbx_strand_id
1 'polypeptide(L)'
;MSFIRISPHRRSTRKRLFEVSSPREESSTEFNYDDLKNAITDAENDLNVMRKKLKPTKKPGGRCNSFEAVKQHFVDTVHGHINSLNKGLGVKYQEVIKLEDDANQEKELHRREQSKLERKVKDLQSDLQKSDKTLQEKESEIESCKEKLQLESKARENELKKQQSELDARFSEQLQDKERIIEGQKLTITRLEEQIKTKDNDITSLKQGQEKSNAFQEKLQRKEKEILNMKNTNESEKQMIVEHYKEMIQNKEKEIHSLQQVNHQFKQYVEQKEEEMKRIQVDFQRKENTIQQLLKQREEEKAAKEDERKQKDEALTRLSAIAGDRLRNNNPGITDLSDPNRPMKIAEKFTEMYDNDWTDSMEALEDLGLNEEECVIMLLHFLTDSYEECGRLVSELDRHIEQAVTLTHCEQDGDKSDESSSSSQNIPPEILKPIKDIRRKMTVNNMEILQKKLLAHLKNVRTDVKDDHISACSKFVADCIKYAWMMQIQDPPVYIEWDFPSDAKIDTNILRSYTKAGDHVDFIVWPVLYLHKDGPVLNKGVVQPKSANK
;
A
#
# COMPACT_ATOMS: atom_id res chain seq x y z
N MET A 1 -7.79 -19.44 -35.74
CA MET A 1 -6.41 -18.96 -35.51
C MET A 1 -6.40 -18.18 -34.20
N SER A 2 -5.60 -18.66 -33.25
CA SER A 2 -4.79 -17.86 -32.31
C SER A 2 -5.43 -16.97 -31.23
N PHE A 3 -5.34 -17.50 -29.99
CA PHE A 3 -5.15 -16.84 -28.68
C PHE A 3 -6.31 -15.98 -28.12
N ILE A 4 -6.65 -15.96 -26.82
CA ILE A 4 -5.82 -15.97 -25.60
C ILE A 4 -6.54 -16.70 -24.45
N ARG A 5 -5.79 -17.50 -23.69
CA ARG A 5 -6.15 -18.14 -22.41
C ARG A 5 -6.24 -17.09 -21.29
N ILE A 6 -7.32 -17.10 -20.52
CA ILE A 6 -7.42 -16.34 -19.27
C ILE A 6 -6.86 -17.21 -18.13
N SER A 7 -5.72 -16.81 -17.59
CA SER A 7 -5.20 -17.30 -16.31
C SER A 7 -5.73 -16.41 -15.18
N PRO A 8 -6.06 -16.94 -13.99
CA PRO A 8 -6.24 -16.12 -12.81
C PRO A 8 -4.93 -16.10 -12.01
N HIS A 9 -4.33 -14.92 -11.86
CA HIS A 9 -3.27 -14.69 -10.88
C HIS A 9 -3.64 -13.51 -9.98
N ARG A 10 -3.63 -13.83 -8.68
CA ARG A 10 -3.19 -13.00 -7.54
C ARG A 10 -3.94 -11.70 -7.26
N ARG A 11 -4.75 -11.73 -6.20
CA ARG A 11 -4.77 -10.64 -5.22
C ARG A 11 -3.96 -11.04 -3.99
N SER A 12 -2.85 -10.33 -3.83
CA SER A 12 -2.16 -10.07 -2.57
C SER A 12 -3.13 -9.43 -1.58
N THR A 13 -3.07 -9.81 -0.29
CA THR A 13 -2.68 -8.90 0.81
C THR A 13 -2.75 -9.58 2.17
N ARG A 14 -1.60 -9.56 2.87
CA ARG A 14 -1.40 -9.38 4.32
C ARG A 14 -2.29 -10.18 5.30
N LYS A 15 -1.70 -11.24 5.87
CA LYS A 15 -1.91 -11.65 7.26
C LYS A 15 -0.56 -11.83 7.97
N ARG A 16 -0.18 -10.81 8.73
CA ARG A 16 0.86 -10.68 9.77
C ARG A 16 0.52 -9.35 10.45
N LEU A 17 0.44 -9.16 11.75
CA LEU A 17 0.77 -9.91 12.96
C LEU A 17 -0.16 -9.37 14.06
N PHE A 18 -0.64 -10.22 14.96
CA PHE A 18 -0.87 -9.79 16.35
C PHE A 18 0.38 -10.26 17.09
N GLU A 19 1.36 -9.37 17.24
CA GLU A 19 2.44 -9.55 18.20
C GLU A 19 2.28 -8.46 19.25
N VAL A 20 2.02 -8.93 20.46
CA VAL A 20 1.89 -8.16 21.68
C VAL A 20 3.27 -7.62 22.00
N SER A 21 3.44 -6.29 21.97
CA SER A 21 4.66 -5.63 22.40
C SER A 21 4.94 -5.95 23.87
N SER A 22 6.09 -6.58 24.12
CA SER A 22 6.66 -6.78 25.46
C SER A 22 7.21 -5.45 26.00
N PRO A 23 7.31 -5.27 27.33
CA PRO A 23 7.55 -3.98 27.98
C PRO A 23 9.00 -3.50 27.87
N ARG A 24 9.14 -2.18 27.98
CA ARG A 24 10.39 -1.40 27.96
C ARG A 24 11.41 -1.91 29.00
N GLU A 25 12.66 -1.92 28.56
CA GLU A 25 13.86 -2.15 29.37
C GLU A 25 13.97 -1.08 30.47
N GLU A 26 13.90 -1.53 31.72
CA GLU A 26 14.27 -0.75 32.89
C GLU A 26 15.80 -0.59 32.90
N SER A 27 16.26 0.65 33.05
CA SER A 27 17.68 1.00 33.19
C SER A 27 18.23 0.40 34.48
N SER A 28 18.98 -0.68 34.38
CA SER A 28 19.74 -1.25 35.48
C SER A 28 20.93 -0.34 35.82
N THR A 29 20.81 0.45 36.89
CA THR A 29 21.96 1.09 37.53
C THR A 29 22.86 0.00 38.14
N GLU A 30 23.92 -0.35 37.41
CA GLU A 30 24.95 -1.30 37.83
C GLU A 30 25.47 -0.97 39.23
N PHE A 31 25.60 -2.01 40.04
CA PHE A 31 26.31 -1.95 41.31
C PHE A 31 27.80 -1.83 40.98
N ASN A 32 28.39 -0.66 41.22
CA ASN A 32 29.78 -0.38 40.89
C ASN A 32 30.71 -1.27 41.72
N TYR A 33 31.11 -2.40 41.13
CA TYR A 33 32.01 -3.38 41.72
C TYR A 33 33.36 -2.77 42.08
N ASP A 34 33.77 -1.70 41.38
CA ASP A 34 35.04 -1.03 41.61
C ASP A 34 35.08 -0.31 42.96
N ASP A 35 33.96 0.23 43.46
CA ASP A 35 33.93 0.88 44.78
C ASP A 35 34.10 -0.13 45.92
N LEU A 36 33.50 -1.32 45.77
CA LEU A 36 33.69 -2.42 46.73
C LEU A 36 35.11 -2.99 46.64
N LYS A 37 35.66 -3.10 45.43
CA LYS A 37 37.01 -3.58 45.18
C LYS A 37 38.06 -2.61 45.75
N ASN A 38 37.84 -1.30 45.59
CA ASN A 38 38.68 -0.25 46.16
C ASN A 38 38.62 -0.27 47.70
N ALA A 39 37.43 -0.41 48.29
CA ALA A 39 37.28 -0.52 49.74
C ALA A 39 37.93 -1.78 50.34
N ILE A 40 37.89 -2.92 49.63
CA ILE A 40 38.59 -4.15 50.02
C ILE A 40 40.12 -3.94 49.93
N THR A 41 40.59 -3.30 48.85
CA THR A 41 42.01 -3.00 48.64
C THR A 41 42.55 -2.06 49.72
N ASP A 42 41.79 -1.05 50.11
CA ASP A 42 42.15 -0.14 51.20
C ASP A 42 42.20 -0.85 52.56
N ALA A 43 41.23 -1.73 52.84
CA ALA A 43 41.24 -2.55 54.05
C ALA A 43 42.42 -3.54 54.09
N GLU A 44 42.80 -4.11 52.95
CA GLU A 44 43.99 -4.98 52.82
C GLU A 44 45.29 -4.20 53.01
N ASN A 45 45.37 -2.98 52.50
CA ASN A 45 46.51 -2.08 52.70
C ASN A 45 46.67 -1.71 54.18
N ASP A 46 45.59 -1.39 54.87
CA ASP A 46 45.59 -1.11 56.30
C ASP A 46 46.00 -2.35 57.12
N LEU A 47 45.49 -3.54 56.78
CA LEU A 47 45.91 -4.81 57.40
C LEU A 47 47.40 -5.10 57.19
N ASN A 48 47.96 -4.77 56.03
CA ASN A 48 49.37 -4.91 55.73
C ASN A 48 50.25 -3.91 56.51
N VAL A 49 49.79 -2.68 56.71
CA VAL A 49 50.43 -1.70 57.59
C VAL A 49 50.42 -2.18 59.04
N MET A 50 49.33 -2.81 59.49
CA MET A 50 49.24 -3.38 60.84
C MET A 50 50.12 -4.62 61.04
N ARG A 51 50.21 -5.51 60.05
CA ARG A 51 51.17 -6.64 60.07
C ARG A 51 52.62 -6.17 60.15
N LYS A 52 52.99 -5.06 59.48
CA LYS A 52 54.32 -4.46 59.59
C LYS A 52 54.62 -3.91 61.00
N LYS A 53 53.61 -3.42 61.72
CA LYS A 53 53.73 -2.94 63.11
C LYS A 53 53.78 -4.07 64.15
N LEU A 54 53.43 -5.31 63.79
CA LEU A 54 53.41 -6.49 64.67
C LEU A 54 54.70 -7.35 64.62
N LYS A 55 55.81 -6.87 64.05
CA LYS A 55 57.10 -7.59 64.13
C LYS A 55 57.54 -7.77 65.60
N PRO A 56 57.94 -8.97 66.03
CA PRO A 56 58.14 -9.26 67.45
C PRO A 56 59.50 -8.74 67.93
N THR A 57 59.52 -7.61 68.65
CA THR A 57 60.63 -7.32 69.55
C THR A 57 60.45 -8.13 70.83
N LYS A 58 61.29 -9.17 70.99
CA LYS A 58 61.37 -9.98 72.22
C LYS A 58 61.61 -9.09 73.45
N LYS A 59 60.59 -8.87 74.28
CA LYS A 59 60.72 -8.64 75.73
C LYS A 59 59.48 -9.19 76.46
N PRO A 60 59.64 -9.93 77.57
CA PRO A 60 58.52 -10.44 78.35
C PRO A 60 58.06 -9.36 79.33
N GLY A 61 56.74 -9.13 79.40
CA GLY A 61 56.11 -8.33 80.45
C GLY A 61 55.66 -6.94 80.01
N GLY A 62 54.46 -6.85 79.45
CA GLY A 62 53.74 -5.59 79.24
C GLY A 62 52.36 -5.88 78.64
N ARG A 63 51.29 -5.68 79.41
CA ARG A 63 49.91 -5.94 78.94
C ARG A 63 49.57 -4.99 77.78
N CYS A 64 49.07 -5.59 76.70
CA CYS A 64 48.61 -4.95 75.47
C CYS A 64 47.44 -3.98 75.72
N ASN A 65 47.71 -2.68 75.69
CA ASN A 65 46.67 -1.64 75.48
C ASN A 65 46.52 -1.23 74.00
N SER A 66 47.44 -1.63 73.12
CA SER A 66 47.41 -1.27 71.70
C SER A 66 46.55 -2.18 70.83
N PHE A 67 46.38 -3.45 71.22
CA PHE A 67 45.63 -4.42 70.42
C PHE A 67 44.11 -4.23 70.52
N GLU A 68 43.59 -3.91 71.72
CA GLU A 68 42.15 -3.67 71.90
C GLU A 68 41.70 -2.37 71.22
N ALA A 69 42.55 -1.33 71.24
CA ALA A 69 42.29 -0.07 70.53
C ALA A 69 42.26 -0.27 69.00
N VAL A 70 43.16 -1.10 68.47
CA VAL A 70 43.19 -1.48 67.05
C VAL A 70 41.94 -2.27 66.64
N LYS A 71 41.53 -3.22 67.48
CA LYS A 71 40.31 -4.02 67.26
C LYS A 71 39.06 -3.13 67.27
N GLN A 72 38.97 -2.19 68.20
CA GLN A 72 37.84 -1.26 68.27
C GLN A 72 37.78 -0.35 67.03
N HIS A 73 38.91 0.20 66.58
CA HIS A 73 38.97 0.99 65.35
C HIS A 73 38.52 0.21 64.11
N PHE A 74 38.94 -1.06 63.99
CA PHE A 74 38.51 -1.92 62.89
C PHE A 74 36.99 -2.17 62.92
N VAL A 75 36.45 -2.46 64.11
CA VAL A 75 34.99 -2.65 64.30
C VAL A 75 34.24 -1.38 63.91
N ASP A 76 34.68 -0.21 64.36
CA ASP A 76 34.01 1.06 64.08
C ASP A 76 34.06 1.42 62.58
N THR A 77 35.17 1.12 61.90
CA THR A 77 35.34 1.33 60.45
C THR A 77 34.41 0.42 59.66
N VAL A 78 34.38 -0.88 59.98
CA VAL A 78 33.48 -1.85 59.33
C VAL A 78 32.02 -1.48 59.58
N HIS A 79 31.67 -1.06 60.81
CA HIS A 79 30.31 -0.62 61.13
C HIS A 79 29.91 0.65 60.35
N GLY A 80 30.84 1.59 60.16
CA GLY A 80 30.65 2.76 59.31
C GLY A 80 30.38 2.41 57.85
N HIS A 81 31.14 1.47 57.28
CA HIS A 81 30.93 0.99 55.92
C HIS A 81 29.59 0.26 55.75
N ILE A 82 29.22 -0.62 56.70
CA ILE A 82 27.93 -1.32 56.69
C ILE A 82 26.77 -0.31 56.74
N ASN A 83 26.86 0.73 57.57
CA ASN A 83 25.82 1.76 57.66
C ASN A 83 25.72 2.60 56.38
N SER A 84 26.85 2.92 55.74
CA SER A 84 26.86 3.63 54.44
C SER A 84 26.22 2.78 53.34
N LEU A 85 26.58 1.49 53.27
CA LEU A 85 26.00 0.54 52.32
C LEU A 85 24.49 0.36 52.53
N ASN A 86 24.04 0.19 53.78
CA ASN A 86 22.61 0.08 54.10
C ASN A 86 21.84 1.34 53.70
N LYS A 87 22.42 2.53 53.88
CA LYS A 87 21.82 3.78 53.44
C LYS A 87 21.73 3.86 51.91
N GLY A 88 22.79 3.48 51.20
CA GLY A 88 22.79 3.41 49.73
C GLY A 88 21.77 2.41 49.19
N LEU A 89 21.66 1.24 49.82
CA LEU A 89 20.68 0.21 49.47
C LEU A 89 19.24 0.72 49.69
N GLY A 90 18.99 1.43 50.78
CA GLY A 90 17.68 2.02 51.08
C GLY A 90 17.24 3.07 50.04
N VAL A 91 18.16 3.88 49.53
CA VAL A 91 17.87 4.84 48.44
C VAL A 91 17.53 4.11 47.15
N LYS A 92 18.33 3.10 46.76
CA LYS A 92 18.06 2.29 45.56
C LYS A 92 16.72 1.54 45.67
N TYR A 93 16.37 1.03 46.83
CA TYR A 93 15.07 0.37 47.06
C TYR A 93 13.90 1.33 46.83
N GLN A 94 14.01 2.58 47.28
CA GLN A 94 13.00 3.62 47.01
C GLN A 94 12.92 4.01 45.53
N GLU A 95 14.03 3.96 44.81
CA GLU A 95 14.07 4.24 43.37
C GLU A 95 13.39 3.12 42.55
N VAL A 96 13.62 1.85 42.93
CA VAL A 96 12.92 0.69 42.33
C VAL A 96 11.42 0.78 42.55
N ILE A 97 10.95 1.15 43.74
CA ILE A 97 9.51 1.32 44.02
C ILE A 97 8.89 2.38 43.09
N LYS A 98 9.58 3.51 42.87
CA LYS A 98 9.09 4.55 41.96
C LYS A 98 9.03 4.09 40.51
N LEU A 99 10.04 3.37 40.04
CA LEU A 99 10.05 2.81 38.68
C LEU A 99 8.91 1.81 38.49
N GLU A 100 8.63 0.99 39.51
CA GLU A 100 7.51 0.04 39.49
C GLU A 100 6.14 0.76 39.42
N ASP A 101 5.97 1.84 40.19
CA ASP A 101 4.77 2.69 40.13
C ASP A 101 4.59 3.35 38.75
N ASP A 102 5.66 3.91 38.18
CA ASP A 102 5.65 4.54 36.85
C ASP A 102 5.31 3.51 35.75
N ALA A 103 5.92 2.32 35.81
CA ALA A 103 5.63 1.24 34.87
C ALA A 103 4.16 0.77 34.97
N ASN A 104 3.60 0.73 36.16
CA ASN A 104 2.19 0.38 36.38
C ASN A 104 1.24 1.48 35.84
N GLN A 105 1.60 2.75 36.01
CA GLN A 105 0.85 3.87 35.43
C GLN A 105 0.87 3.84 33.90
N GLU A 106 2.01 3.53 33.29
CA GLU A 106 2.14 3.41 31.84
C GLU A 106 1.33 2.25 31.26
N LYS A 107 1.35 1.08 31.92
CA LYS A 107 0.50 -0.07 31.56
C LYS A 107 -0.99 0.29 31.59
N GLU A 108 -1.42 1.09 32.57
CA GLU A 108 -2.81 1.49 32.70
C GLU A 108 -3.23 2.49 31.61
N LEU A 109 -2.35 3.42 31.24
CA LEU A 109 -2.56 4.31 30.10
C LEU A 109 -2.71 3.51 28.80
N HIS A 110 -1.81 2.56 28.55
CA HIS A 110 -1.86 1.71 27.36
C HIS A 110 -3.17 0.90 27.30
N ARG A 111 -3.63 0.33 28.42
CA ARG A 111 -4.93 -0.38 28.49
C ARG A 111 -6.11 0.52 28.15
N ARG A 112 -6.10 1.77 28.62
CA ARG A 112 -7.15 2.76 28.30
C ARG A 112 -7.14 3.14 26.82
N GLU A 113 -5.98 3.34 26.23
CA GLU A 113 -5.85 3.67 24.81
C GLU A 113 -6.27 2.51 23.92
N GLN A 114 -5.85 1.29 24.25
CA GLN A 114 -6.28 0.07 23.56
C GLN A 114 -7.81 -0.07 23.59
N SER A 115 -8.43 0.14 24.76
CA SER A 115 -9.90 0.10 24.90
C SER A 115 -10.60 1.16 24.04
N LYS A 116 -10.02 2.35 23.86
CA LYS A 116 -10.58 3.40 22.99
C LYS A 116 -10.47 3.02 21.51
N LEU A 117 -9.33 2.46 21.11
CA LEU A 117 -9.10 1.99 19.74
C LEU A 117 -10.06 0.86 19.37
N GLU A 118 -10.25 -0.12 20.26
CA GLU A 118 -11.17 -1.24 20.05
C GLU A 118 -12.62 -0.77 19.85
N ARG A 119 -13.08 0.21 20.64
CA ARG A 119 -14.41 0.81 20.44
C ARG A 119 -14.51 1.49 19.08
N LYS A 120 -13.49 2.28 18.70
CA LYS A 120 -13.49 2.99 17.42
C LYS A 120 -13.47 2.04 16.21
N VAL A 121 -12.76 0.92 16.32
CA VAL A 121 -12.78 -0.13 15.29
C VAL A 121 -14.18 -0.75 15.18
N LYS A 122 -14.83 -1.04 16.31
CA LYS A 122 -16.19 -1.58 16.34
C LYS A 122 -17.21 -0.63 15.72
N ASP A 123 -17.11 0.66 16.01
CA ASP A 123 -17.99 1.69 15.43
C ASP A 123 -17.79 1.79 13.91
N LEU A 124 -16.53 1.86 13.46
CA LEU A 124 -16.20 1.87 12.02
C LEU A 124 -16.68 0.62 11.29
N GLN A 125 -16.60 -0.55 11.91
CA GLN A 125 -17.14 -1.79 11.35
C GLN A 125 -18.66 -1.75 11.23
N SER A 126 -19.36 -1.20 12.24
CA SER A 126 -20.82 -1.03 12.19
C SER A 126 -21.23 -0.07 11.06
N ASP A 127 -20.51 1.04 10.89
CA ASP A 127 -20.82 2.02 9.86
C ASP A 127 -20.52 1.48 8.46
N LEU A 128 -19.42 0.74 8.29
CA LEU A 128 -19.14 0.05 7.03
C LEU A 128 -20.26 -0.93 6.65
N GLN A 129 -20.75 -1.70 7.62
CA GLN A 129 -21.84 -2.64 7.38
C GLN A 129 -23.16 -1.94 6.99
N LYS A 130 -23.45 -0.77 7.56
CA LYS A 130 -24.60 0.05 7.16
C LYS A 130 -24.43 0.58 5.73
N SER A 131 -23.25 1.11 5.40
CA SER A 131 -22.96 1.61 4.06
C SER A 131 -23.07 0.52 2.99
N ASP A 132 -22.55 -0.68 3.26
CA ASP A 132 -22.68 -1.83 2.34
C ASP A 132 -24.15 -2.19 2.10
N LYS A 133 -24.96 -2.21 3.16
CA LYS A 133 -26.41 -2.49 3.04
C LYS A 133 -27.11 -1.43 2.17
N THR A 134 -26.83 -0.15 2.41
CA THR A 134 -27.40 0.94 1.60
C THR A 134 -26.96 0.85 0.14
N LEU A 135 -25.70 0.47 -0.11
CA LEU A 135 -25.20 0.28 -1.46
C LEU A 135 -25.92 -0.86 -2.18
N GLN A 136 -26.13 -1.98 -1.49
CA GLN A 136 -26.88 -3.12 -2.02
C GLN A 136 -28.34 -2.78 -2.34
N GLU A 137 -29.00 -1.99 -1.48
CA GLU A 137 -30.36 -1.47 -1.72
C GLU A 137 -30.40 -0.57 -2.97
N LYS A 138 -29.41 0.33 -3.12
CA LYS A 138 -29.32 1.22 -4.29
C LYS A 138 -29.02 0.46 -5.58
N GLU A 139 -28.20 -0.57 -5.53
CA GLU A 139 -27.95 -1.44 -6.69
C GLU A 139 -29.23 -2.16 -7.14
N SER A 140 -30.04 -2.65 -6.19
CA SER A 140 -31.34 -3.26 -6.50
C SER A 140 -32.34 -2.27 -7.10
N GLU A 141 -32.39 -1.04 -6.60
CA GLU A 141 -33.22 0.04 -7.17
C GLU A 141 -32.81 0.38 -8.61
N ILE A 142 -31.50 0.49 -8.87
CA ILE A 142 -30.96 0.77 -10.20
C ILE A 142 -31.36 -0.34 -11.18
N GLU A 143 -31.25 -1.60 -10.78
CA GLU A 143 -31.58 -2.73 -11.66
C GLU A 143 -33.09 -2.76 -11.98
N SER A 144 -33.94 -2.50 -10.99
CA SER A 144 -35.39 -2.35 -11.22
C SER A 144 -35.73 -1.19 -12.16
N CYS A 145 -35.02 -0.06 -12.03
CA CYS A 145 -35.18 1.09 -12.94
C CYS A 145 -34.75 0.75 -14.38
N LYS A 146 -33.66 -0.01 -14.56
CA LYS A 146 -33.23 -0.44 -15.90
C LYS A 146 -34.27 -1.35 -16.56
N GLU A 147 -34.82 -2.31 -15.81
CA GLU A 147 -35.86 -3.21 -16.33
C GLU A 147 -37.09 -2.42 -16.78
N LYS A 148 -37.55 -1.46 -15.96
CA LYS A 148 -38.67 -0.57 -16.33
C LYS A 148 -38.38 0.24 -17.59
N LEU A 149 -37.20 0.84 -17.69
CA LEU A 149 -36.79 1.64 -18.85
C LEU A 149 -36.75 0.80 -20.14
N GLN A 150 -36.26 -0.44 -20.06
CA GLN A 150 -36.26 -1.36 -21.21
C GLN A 150 -37.67 -1.72 -21.67
N LEU A 151 -38.57 -1.96 -20.71
CA LEU A 151 -39.96 -2.30 -21.01
C LEU A 151 -40.70 -1.11 -21.67
N GLU A 152 -40.49 0.09 -21.14
CA GLU A 152 -41.07 1.32 -21.67
C GLU A 152 -40.53 1.68 -23.05
N SER A 153 -39.22 1.50 -23.27
CA SER A 153 -38.60 1.66 -24.59
C SER A 153 -39.19 0.71 -25.63
N LYS A 154 -39.37 -0.58 -25.28
CA LYS A 154 -39.99 -1.57 -26.17
C LYS A 154 -41.45 -1.25 -26.47
N ALA A 155 -42.21 -0.82 -25.46
CA ALA A 155 -43.60 -0.41 -25.63
C ALA A 155 -43.70 0.78 -26.59
N ARG A 156 -42.83 1.77 -26.43
CA ARG A 156 -42.80 2.97 -27.28
C ARG A 156 -42.39 2.66 -28.72
N GLU A 157 -41.44 1.76 -28.93
CA GLU A 157 -41.05 1.30 -30.26
C GLU A 157 -42.20 0.58 -30.98
N ASN A 158 -42.96 -0.27 -30.27
CA ASN A 158 -44.11 -0.96 -30.82
C ASN A 158 -45.24 0.01 -31.20
N GLU A 159 -45.50 1.02 -30.36
CA GLU A 159 -46.50 2.06 -30.66
C GLU A 159 -46.11 2.87 -31.91
N LEU A 160 -44.83 3.21 -32.05
CA LEU A 160 -44.32 3.92 -33.24
C LEU A 160 -44.48 3.10 -34.51
N LYS A 161 -44.17 1.79 -34.46
CA LYS A 161 -44.38 0.87 -35.59
C LYS A 161 -45.86 0.77 -35.98
N LYS A 162 -46.76 0.77 -34.99
CA LYS A 162 -48.22 0.75 -35.23
C LYS A 162 -48.68 2.04 -35.91
N GLN A 163 -48.27 3.20 -35.39
CA GLN A 163 -48.60 4.50 -35.98
C GLN A 163 -48.08 4.63 -37.42
N GLN A 164 -46.86 4.15 -37.69
CA GLN A 164 -46.30 4.14 -39.05
C GLN A 164 -47.14 3.29 -40.00
N SER A 165 -47.52 2.07 -39.59
CA SER A 165 -48.38 1.18 -40.37
C SER A 165 -49.76 1.78 -40.66
N GLU A 166 -50.38 2.42 -39.66
CA GLU A 166 -51.67 3.10 -39.83
C GLU A 166 -51.57 4.30 -40.79
N LEU A 167 -50.47 5.05 -40.74
CA LEU A 167 -50.22 6.17 -41.63
C LEU A 167 -50.01 5.70 -43.08
N ASP A 168 -49.22 4.65 -43.28
CA ASP A 168 -48.97 4.05 -44.60
C ASP A 168 -50.27 3.50 -45.22
N ALA A 169 -51.13 2.86 -44.42
CA ALA A 169 -52.44 2.39 -44.86
C ALA A 169 -53.35 3.53 -45.31
N ARG A 170 -53.43 4.62 -44.54
CA ARG A 170 -54.22 5.81 -44.90
C ARG A 170 -53.72 6.48 -46.18
N PHE A 171 -52.40 6.59 -46.36
CA PHE A 171 -51.84 7.13 -47.60
C PHE A 171 -52.19 6.25 -48.80
N SER A 172 -52.13 4.94 -48.65
CA SER A 172 -52.46 4.00 -49.72
C SER A 172 -53.94 4.05 -50.12
N GLU A 173 -54.86 4.19 -49.16
CA GLU A 173 -56.30 4.35 -49.40
C GLU A 173 -56.61 5.67 -50.13
N GLN A 174 -56.02 6.79 -49.67
CA GLN A 174 -56.17 8.09 -50.33
C GLN A 174 -55.63 8.10 -51.77
N LEU A 175 -54.56 7.35 -52.04
CA LEU A 175 -54.02 7.20 -53.39
C LEU A 175 -55.01 6.46 -54.30
N GLN A 176 -55.57 5.34 -53.83
CA GLN A 176 -56.57 4.58 -54.60
C GLN A 176 -57.84 5.39 -54.89
N ASP A 177 -58.33 6.17 -53.92
CA ASP A 177 -59.50 7.03 -54.13
C ASP A 177 -59.23 8.13 -55.16
N LYS A 178 -58.04 8.74 -55.12
CA LYS A 178 -57.64 9.74 -56.12
C LYS A 178 -57.49 9.12 -57.51
N GLU A 179 -56.93 7.92 -57.62
CA GLU A 179 -56.84 7.20 -58.89
C GLU A 179 -58.23 6.89 -59.47
N ARG A 180 -59.19 6.44 -58.63
CA ARG A 180 -60.59 6.22 -59.06
C ARG A 180 -61.26 7.51 -59.55
N ILE A 181 -61.06 8.62 -58.87
CA ILE A 181 -61.61 9.93 -59.27
C ILE A 181 -61.03 10.36 -60.62
N ILE A 182 -59.71 10.25 -60.78
CA ILE A 182 -59.02 10.59 -62.04
C ILE A 182 -59.55 9.73 -63.19
N GLU A 183 -59.73 8.43 -62.97
CA GLU A 183 -60.24 7.53 -64.01
C GLU A 183 -61.71 7.83 -64.38
N GLY A 184 -62.56 8.15 -63.39
CA GLY A 184 -63.92 8.62 -63.63
C GLY A 184 -63.99 9.94 -64.40
N GLN A 185 -63.07 10.86 -64.12
CA GLN A 185 -62.96 12.13 -64.85
C GLN A 185 -62.49 11.91 -66.29
N LYS A 186 -61.52 11.03 -66.54
CA LYS A 186 -61.10 10.66 -67.92
C LYS A 186 -62.26 10.13 -68.75
N LEU A 187 -63.04 9.19 -68.20
CA LEU A 187 -64.20 8.63 -68.89
C LEU A 187 -65.26 9.70 -69.21
N THR A 188 -65.44 10.68 -68.32
CA THR A 188 -66.36 11.80 -68.54
C THR A 188 -65.85 12.74 -69.63
N ILE A 189 -64.54 13.01 -69.67
CA ILE A 189 -63.89 13.82 -70.71
C ILE A 189 -64.05 13.14 -72.07
N THR A 190 -63.75 11.84 -72.19
CA THR A 190 -63.94 11.09 -73.45
C THR A 190 -65.39 11.15 -73.95
N ARG A 191 -66.37 11.04 -73.03
CA ARG A 191 -67.80 11.13 -73.37
C ARG A 191 -68.21 12.53 -73.81
N LEU A 192 -67.66 13.58 -73.21
CA LEU A 192 -67.91 14.96 -73.61
C LEU A 192 -67.25 15.28 -74.94
N GLU A 193 -66.05 14.76 -75.22
CA GLU A 193 -65.37 14.89 -76.51
C GLU A 193 -66.17 14.21 -77.64
N GLU A 194 -66.79 13.06 -77.40
CA GLU A 194 -67.72 12.41 -78.36
C GLU A 194 -69.02 13.20 -78.57
N GLN A 195 -69.56 13.84 -77.51
CA GLN A 195 -70.73 14.70 -77.61
C GLN A 195 -70.46 16.01 -78.35
N ILE A 196 -69.25 16.58 -78.20
CA ILE A 196 -68.82 17.77 -78.94
C ILE A 196 -68.63 17.41 -80.42
N LYS A 197 -68.04 16.25 -80.72
CA LYS A 197 -67.87 15.76 -82.10
C LYS A 197 -69.19 15.43 -82.81
N THR A 198 -70.24 15.07 -82.07
CA THR A 198 -71.59 14.87 -82.63
C THR A 198 -72.36 16.18 -82.77
N LYS A 199 -72.18 17.16 -81.87
CA LYS A 199 -72.83 18.48 -81.97
C LYS A 199 -72.16 19.47 -82.93
N ASP A 200 -70.87 19.34 -83.21
CA ASP A 200 -70.19 20.14 -84.25
C ASP A 200 -70.61 19.74 -85.68
N ASN A 201 -71.08 18.50 -85.89
CA ASN A 201 -71.67 18.06 -87.16
C ASN A 201 -73.10 18.57 -87.39
N ASP A 202 -73.83 18.94 -86.32
CA ASP A 202 -75.23 19.37 -86.38
C ASP A 202 -75.41 20.91 -86.45
N ILE A 203 -74.37 21.70 -86.17
CA ILE A 203 -74.42 23.19 -86.15
C ILE A 203 -74.07 23.83 -87.52
N THR A 204 -73.68 23.02 -88.51
CA THR A 204 -73.28 23.53 -89.85
C THR A 204 -74.42 23.52 -90.89
N SER A 205 -75.63 23.03 -90.56
CA SER A 205 -76.66 22.71 -91.58
C SER A 205 -78.08 23.25 -91.35
N LEU A 206 -78.34 24.28 -90.53
CA LEU A 206 -79.69 24.87 -90.41
C LEU A 206 -79.70 26.38 -90.12
N LYS A 207 -79.49 27.20 -91.18
CA LYS A 207 -79.96 28.59 -91.27
C LYS A 207 -80.62 28.81 -92.63
N GLN A 208 -81.95 28.71 -92.69
CA GLN A 208 -82.84 29.45 -93.62
C GLN A 208 -84.28 28.93 -93.52
N GLY A 209 -85.24 29.86 -93.55
CA GLY A 209 -86.58 29.58 -94.09
C GLY A 209 -87.74 29.46 -93.11
N GLN A 210 -88.17 30.60 -92.55
CA GLN A 210 -89.60 30.96 -92.47
C GLN A 210 -90.28 30.61 -93.81
N GLU A 211 -91.48 30.06 -93.91
CA GLU A 211 -92.75 30.62 -93.46
C GLU A 211 -93.91 29.66 -93.86
N LYS A 212 -95.11 29.97 -93.36
CA LYS A 212 -96.46 29.44 -93.71
C LYS A 212 -96.88 28.16 -92.95
N SER A 213 -98.12 27.98 -92.54
CA SER A 213 -99.35 28.66 -92.92
C SER A 213 -100.41 28.44 -91.83
N ASN A 214 -101.30 29.41 -91.71
CA ASN A 214 -102.44 29.46 -90.81
C ASN A 214 -103.37 28.25 -90.95
N ALA A 215 -103.44 27.44 -89.89
CA ALA A 215 -104.58 26.57 -89.58
C ALA A 215 -104.66 26.26 -88.08
N PHE A 216 -104.28 27.21 -87.21
CA PHE A 216 -104.11 26.97 -85.77
C PHE A 216 -104.77 28.02 -84.86
N GLN A 217 -105.73 28.80 -85.37
CA GLN A 217 -106.22 29.97 -84.66
C GLN A 217 -107.49 29.71 -83.81
N GLU A 218 -108.23 28.62 -84.03
CA GLU A 218 -109.37 28.24 -83.17
C GLU A 218 -109.02 27.26 -82.03
N LYS A 219 -107.96 26.46 -82.16
CA LYS A 219 -107.40 25.69 -81.03
C LYS A 219 -106.64 26.57 -80.02
N LEU A 220 -106.23 27.77 -80.45
CA LEU A 220 -105.41 28.70 -79.66
C LEU A 220 -106.16 29.21 -78.42
N GLN A 221 -107.42 29.64 -78.55
CA GLN A 221 -108.14 30.29 -77.44
C GLN A 221 -108.57 29.34 -76.30
N ARG A 222 -108.81 28.05 -76.59
CA ARG A 222 -109.03 27.04 -75.54
C ARG A 222 -107.72 26.64 -74.86
N LYS A 223 -106.63 26.56 -75.62
CA LYS A 223 -105.30 26.32 -75.06
C LYS A 223 -104.79 27.52 -74.25
N GLU A 224 -105.07 28.75 -74.65
CA GLU A 224 -104.64 29.97 -73.94
C GLU A 224 -105.23 30.06 -72.52
N LYS A 225 -106.47 29.61 -72.32
CA LYS A 225 -107.11 29.60 -71.00
C LYS A 225 -106.59 28.48 -70.08
N GLU A 226 -106.33 27.28 -70.63
CA GLU A 226 -105.59 26.21 -69.93
C GLU A 226 -104.15 26.63 -69.60
N ILE A 227 -103.47 27.29 -70.55
CA ILE A 227 -102.10 27.80 -70.38
C ILE A 227 -102.07 28.85 -69.27
N LEU A 228 -103.04 29.75 -69.18
CA LEU A 228 -103.07 30.77 -68.12
C LEU A 228 -103.27 30.16 -66.72
N ASN A 229 -104.15 29.18 -66.57
CA ASN A 229 -104.33 28.48 -65.30
C ASN A 229 -103.10 27.63 -64.92
N MET A 230 -102.53 26.85 -65.86
CA MET A 230 -101.29 26.11 -65.60
C MET A 230 -100.11 27.04 -65.31
N LYS A 231 -100.05 28.22 -65.94
CA LYS A 231 -98.99 29.20 -65.72
C LYS A 231 -99.10 29.83 -64.34
N ASN A 232 -100.31 30.10 -63.84
CA ASN A 232 -100.51 30.59 -62.48
C ASN A 232 -100.20 29.52 -61.42
N THR A 233 -100.58 28.25 -61.65
CA THR A 233 -100.23 27.15 -60.74
C THR A 233 -98.72 26.87 -60.75
N ASN A 234 -98.09 26.83 -61.93
CA ASN A 234 -96.64 26.67 -62.04
C ASN A 234 -95.87 27.86 -61.45
N GLU A 235 -96.36 29.09 -61.56
CA GLU A 235 -95.68 30.26 -60.97
C GLU A 235 -95.77 30.22 -59.44
N SER A 236 -96.90 29.77 -58.89
CA SER A 236 -97.06 29.52 -57.45
C SER A 236 -96.14 28.40 -56.94
N GLU A 237 -96.08 27.27 -57.64
CA GLU A 237 -95.16 26.16 -57.32
C GLU A 237 -93.69 26.58 -57.42
N LYS A 238 -93.35 27.35 -58.46
CA LYS A 238 -92.02 27.92 -58.64
C LYS A 238 -91.66 28.90 -57.53
N GLN A 239 -92.60 29.72 -57.07
CA GLN A 239 -92.40 30.61 -55.93
C GLN A 239 -92.15 29.83 -54.63
N MET A 240 -92.92 28.76 -54.35
CA MET A 240 -92.69 27.92 -53.17
C MET A 240 -91.32 27.22 -53.23
N ILE A 241 -90.91 26.71 -54.39
CA ILE A 241 -89.60 26.09 -54.59
C ILE A 241 -88.48 27.10 -54.37
N VAL A 242 -88.61 28.32 -54.93
CA VAL A 242 -87.62 29.40 -54.76
C VAL A 242 -87.48 29.79 -53.30
N GLU A 243 -88.58 29.90 -52.57
CA GLU A 243 -88.54 30.28 -51.15
C GLU A 243 -87.94 29.16 -50.28
N HIS A 244 -88.26 27.90 -50.56
CA HIS A 244 -87.63 26.74 -49.91
C HIS A 244 -86.10 26.70 -50.13
N TYR A 245 -85.64 26.95 -51.37
CA TYR A 245 -84.20 27.00 -51.65
C TYR A 245 -83.52 28.21 -51.00
N LYS A 246 -84.19 29.37 -50.91
CA LYS A 246 -83.65 30.52 -50.16
C LYS A 246 -83.46 30.22 -48.68
N GLU A 247 -84.44 29.59 -48.03
CA GLU A 247 -84.32 29.20 -46.62
C GLU A 247 -83.19 28.19 -46.42
N MET A 248 -83.06 27.22 -47.32
CA MET A 248 -81.96 26.25 -47.29
C MET A 248 -80.59 26.92 -47.45
N ILE A 249 -80.46 27.87 -48.38
CA ILE A 249 -79.24 28.66 -48.58
C ILE A 249 -78.91 29.45 -47.31
N GLN A 250 -79.87 30.18 -46.73
CA GLN A 250 -79.65 30.93 -45.49
C GLN A 250 -79.22 30.04 -44.33
N ASN A 251 -79.80 28.85 -44.20
CA ASN A 251 -79.40 27.89 -43.17
C ASN A 251 -77.97 27.37 -43.40
N LYS A 252 -77.60 27.10 -44.66
CA LYS A 252 -76.23 26.69 -45.01
C LYS A 252 -75.21 27.82 -44.80
N GLU A 253 -75.57 29.07 -45.07
CA GLU A 253 -74.74 30.23 -44.79
C GLU A 253 -74.45 30.39 -43.29
N LYS A 254 -75.46 30.19 -42.42
CA LYS A 254 -75.27 30.18 -40.96
C LYS A 254 -74.33 29.07 -40.50
N GLU A 255 -74.48 27.87 -41.07
CA GLU A 255 -73.62 26.72 -40.76
C GLU A 255 -72.16 26.98 -41.19
N ILE A 256 -71.95 27.54 -42.39
CA ILE A 256 -70.63 27.98 -42.88
C ILE A 256 -70.02 29.00 -41.93
N HIS A 257 -70.80 29.98 -41.48
CA HIS A 257 -70.32 31.02 -40.57
C HIS A 257 -69.90 30.45 -39.20
N SER A 258 -70.69 29.52 -38.65
CA SER A 258 -70.33 28.81 -37.42
C SER A 258 -69.05 28.00 -37.58
N LEU A 259 -68.88 27.29 -38.71
CA LEU A 259 -67.67 26.52 -38.99
C LEU A 259 -66.45 27.43 -39.15
N GLN A 260 -66.60 28.59 -39.80
CA GLN A 260 -65.52 29.58 -39.92
C GLN A 260 -65.05 30.09 -38.55
N GLN A 261 -65.98 30.32 -37.61
CA GLN A 261 -65.64 30.77 -36.27
C GLN A 261 -64.85 29.71 -35.49
N VAL A 262 -65.27 28.45 -35.54
CA VAL A 262 -64.55 27.34 -34.90
C VAL A 262 -63.16 27.16 -35.52
N ASN A 263 -63.05 27.28 -36.84
CA ASN A 263 -61.78 27.15 -37.54
C ASN A 263 -60.81 28.29 -37.16
N HIS A 264 -61.33 29.51 -36.96
CA HIS A 264 -60.53 30.63 -36.45
C HIS A 264 -59.98 30.36 -35.04
N GLN A 265 -60.81 29.82 -34.14
CA GLN A 265 -60.38 29.45 -32.78
C GLN A 265 -59.32 28.34 -32.82
N PHE A 266 -59.51 27.31 -33.66
CA PHE A 266 -58.51 26.26 -33.84
C PHE A 266 -57.18 26.81 -34.34
N LYS A 267 -57.21 27.74 -35.29
CA LYS A 267 -55.99 28.36 -35.83
C LYS A 267 -55.20 29.11 -34.75
N GLN A 268 -55.88 29.90 -33.91
CA GLN A 268 -55.25 30.58 -32.78
C GLN A 268 -54.63 29.60 -31.77
N TYR A 269 -55.33 28.50 -31.48
CA TYR A 269 -54.82 27.47 -30.57
C TYR A 269 -53.55 26.80 -31.11
N VAL A 270 -53.50 26.51 -32.41
CA VAL A 270 -52.32 25.93 -33.07
C VAL A 270 -51.14 26.91 -33.00
N GLU A 271 -51.35 28.18 -33.33
CA GLU A 271 -50.30 29.21 -33.26
C GLU A 271 -49.71 29.35 -31.84
N GLN A 272 -50.56 29.34 -30.81
CA GLN A 272 -50.10 29.36 -29.41
C GLN A 272 -49.25 28.14 -29.05
N LYS A 273 -49.67 26.94 -29.50
CA LYS A 273 -48.92 25.71 -29.22
C LYS A 273 -47.61 25.63 -29.97
N GLU A 274 -47.53 26.17 -31.18
CA GLU A 274 -46.28 26.27 -31.93
C GLU A 274 -45.28 27.21 -31.23
N GLU A 275 -45.73 28.34 -30.67
CA GLU A 275 -44.88 29.23 -29.88
C GLU A 275 -44.39 28.58 -28.58
N GLU A 276 -45.27 27.88 -27.86
CA GLU A 276 -44.90 27.14 -26.65
C GLU A 276 -43.83 26.08 -26.96
N MET A 277 -44.01 25.33 -28.05
CA MET A 277 -43.06 24.33 -28.50
C MET A 277 -41.69 24.94 -28.84
N LYS A 278 -41.66 26.09 -29.55
CA LYS A 278 -40.41 26.81 -29.84
C LYS A 278 -39.70 27.26 -28.57
N ARG A 279 -40.42 27.73 -27.55
CA ARG A 279 -39.83 28.12 -26.26
C ARG A 279 -39.20 26.94 -25.54
N ILE A 280 -39.92 25.81 -25.47
CA ILE A 280 -39.41 24.57 -24.86
C ILE A 280 -38.16 24.06 -25.59
N GLN A 281 -38.14 24.14 -26.92
CA GLN A 281 -37.00 23.71 -27.72
C GLN A 281 -35.73 24.53 -27.43
N VAL A 282 -35.86 25.85 -27.28
CA VAL A 282 -34.73 26.72 -26.92
C VAL A 282 -34.22 26.40 -25.51
N ASP A 283 -35.12 26.19 -24.54
CA ASP A 283 -34.73 25.85 -23.17
C ASP A 283 -34.07 24.46 -23.08
N PHE A 284 -34.57 23.49 -23.85
CA PHE A 284 -33.95 22.18 -23.96
C PHE A 284 -32.52 22.29 -24.47
N GLN A 285 -32.30 23.06 -25.55
CA GLN A 285 -30.96 23.28 -26.10
C GLN A 285 -30.01 23.95 -25.11
N ARG A 286 -30.50 24.91 -24.31
CA ARG A 286 -29.70 25.54 -23.24
C ARG A 286 -29.29 24.54 -22.16
N LYS A 287 -30.21 23.66 -21.75
CA LYS A 287 -29.92 22.61 -20.77
C LYS A 287 -28.95 21.57 -21.31
N GLU A 288 -29.10 21.16 -22.57
CA GLU A 288 -28.16 20.27 -23.27
C GLU A 288 -26.73 20.82 -23.22
N ASN A 289 -26.56 22.10 -23.58
CA ASN A 289 -25.25 22.77 -23.53
C ASN A 289 -24.67 22.84 -22.11
N THR A 290 -25.52 23.05 -21.11
CA THR A 290 -25.10 23.10 -19.70
C THR A 290 -24.63 21.73 -19.21
N ILE A 291 -25.35 20.65 -19.58
CA ILE A 291 -24.99 19.27 -19.25
C ILE A 291 -23.63 18.93 -19.88
N GLN A 292 -23.42 19.29 -21.15
CA GLN A 292 -22.15 19.10 -21.85
C GLN A 292 -20.97 19.78 -21.13
N GLN A 293 -21.15 21.02 -20.67
CA GLN A 293 -20.12 21.73 -19.90
C GLN A 293 -19.81 21.06 -18.55
N LEU A 294 -20.84 20.65 -17.80
CA LEU A 294 -20.67 19.99 -16.51
C LEU A 294 -19.98 18.62 -16.64
N LEU A 295 -20.27 17.87 -17.70
CA LEU A 295 -19.60 16.61 -17.98
C LEU A 295 -18.10 16.83 -18.24
N LYS A 296 -17.74 17.86 -19.01
CA LYS A 296 -16.34 18.22 -19.26
C LYS A 296 -15.61 18.59 -17.96
N GLN A 297 -16.20 19.45 -17.13
CA GLN A 297 -15.64 19.82 -15.83
C GLN A 297 -15.43 18.60 -14.92
N ARG A 298 -16.40 17.68 -14.89
CA ARG A 298 -16.29 16.45 -14.10
C ARG A 298 -15.13 15.56 -14.55
N GLU A 299 -14.85 15.47 -15.86
CA GLU A 299 -13.69 14.72 -16.34
C GLU A 299 -12.36 15.38 -15.97
N GLU A 300 -12.27 16.70 -16.10
CA GLU A 300 -11.09 17.49 -15.70
C GLU A 300 -10.80 17.33 -14.20
N GLU A 301 -11.82 17.44 -13.34
CA GLU A 301 -11.68 17.23 -11.89
C GLU A 301 -11.26 15.79 -11.55
N LYS A 302 -11.81 14.79 -12.27
CA LYS A 302 -11.45 13.39 -12.04
C LYS A 302 -10.00 13.11 -12.42
N ALA A 303 -9.50 13.72 -13.49
CA ALA A 303 -8.10 13.62 -13.90
C ALA A 303 -7.18 14.28 -12.86
N ALA A 304 -7.51 15.50 -12.41
CA ALA A 304 -6.74 16.22 -11.39
C ALA A 304 -6.65 15.43 -10.07
N LYS A 305 -7.77 14.85 -9.62
CA LYS A 305 -7.82 14.07 -8.38
C LYS A 305 -7.00 12.78 -8.45
N GLU A 306 -6.95 12.13 -9.62
CA GLU A 306 -6.11 10.94 -9.80
C GLU A 306 -4.61 11.30 -9.80
N ASP A 307 -4.24 12.42 -10.41
CA ASP A 307 -2.85 12.90 -10.38
C ASP A 307 -2.41 13.27 -8.96
N GLU A 308 -3.25 13.98 -8.21
CA GLU A 308 -2.99 14.30 -6.80
C GLU A 308 -2.87 13.03 -5.94
N ARG A 309 -3.68 12.00 -6.21
CA ARG A 309 -3.57 10.70 -5.50
C ARG A 309 -2.24 10.01 -5.79
N LYS A 310 -1.78 10.02 -7.05
CA LYS A 310 -0.47 9.47 -7.42
C LYS A 310 0.67 10.21 -6.73
N GLN A 311 0.65 11.55 -6.75
CA GLN A 311 1.67 12.35 -6.08
C GLN A 311 1.69 12.08 -4.57
N LYS A 312 0.52 11.95 -3.94
CA LYS A 312 0.41 11.59 -2.52
C LYS A 312 0.98 10.20 -2.23
N ASP A 313 0.68 9.21 -3.06
CA ASP A 313 1.18 7.83 -2.90
C ASP A 313 2.70 7.75 -3.10
N GLU A 314 3.24 8.51 -4.06
CA GLU A 314 4.69 8.64 -4.26
C GLU A 314 5.35 9.31 -3.05
N ALA A 315 4.78 10.41 -2.54
CA ALA A 315 5.30 11.11 -1.37
C ALA A 315 5.28 10.22 -0.13
N LEU A 316 4.18 9.49 0.10
CA LEU A 316 4.07 8.51 1.18
C LEU A 316 5.11 7.40 1.06
N THR A 317 5.34 6.89 -0.16
CA THR A 317 6.35 5.86 -0.41
C THR A 317 7.75 6.36 -0.11
N ARG A 318 8.10 7.57 -0.57
CA ARG A 318 9.41 8.19 -0.28
C ARG A 318 9.59 8.46 1.20
N LEU A 319 8.59 9.01 1.89
CA LEU A 319 8.64 9.27 3.32
C LEU A 319 8.76 7.97 4.13
N SER A 320 8.04 6.92 3.73
CA SER A 320 8.13 5.60 4.39
C SER A 320 9.51 4.97 4.20
N ALA A 321 10.10 5.10 3.01
CA ALA A 321 11.46 4.62 2.75
C ALA A 321 12.49 5.39 3.59
N ILE A 322 12.41 6.73 3.63
CA ILE A 322 13.31 7.58 4.42
C ILE A 322 13.15 7.30 5.92
N ALA A 323 11.91 7.13 6.41
CA ALA A 323 11.64 6.80 7.81
C ALA A 323 12.18 5.42 8.19
N GLY A 324 11.97 4.40 7.34
CA GLY A 324 12.53 3.07 7.53
C GLY A 324 14.06 3.08 7.52
N ASP A 325 14.67 3.85 6.62
CA ASP A 325 16.11 4.01 6.52
C ASP A 325 16.72 4.72 7.74
N ARG A 326 16.04 5.73 8.29
CA ARG A 326 16.48 6.44 9.49
C ARG A 326 16.33 5.60 10.76
N LEU A 327 15.32 4.74 10.84
CA LEU A 327 15.11 3.82 11.97
C LEU A 327 16.13 2.68 12.02
N ARG A 328 16.69 2.29 10.87
CA ARG A 328 17.65 1.16 10.76
C ARG A 328 19.11 1.58 10.92
N ASN A 329 19.45 2.83 10.59
CA ASN A 329 20.81 3.35 10.76
C ASN A 329 21.13 3.43 12.27
N ASN A 330 22.24 2.83 12.72
CA ASN A 330 22.70 2.80 14.11
C ASN A 330 21.75 2.12 15.12
N ASN A 331 20.77 1.34 14.67
CA ASN A 331 19.90 0.56 15.56
C ASN A 331 19.94 -0.95 15.21
N PRO A 332 20.89 -1.71 15.78
CA PRO A 332 21.04 -3.14 15.49
C PRO A 332 19.82 -3.98 15.89
N GLY A 333 18.93 -3.46 16.76
CA GLY A 333 17.68 -4.11 17.17
C GLY A 333 16.53 -4.02 16.15
N ILE A 334 16.58 -3.08 15.18
CA ILE A 334 15.56 -2.95 14.12
C ILE A 334 16.11 -3.56 12.83
N THR A 335 16.10 -4.89 12.77
CA THR A 335 16.78 -5.63 11.70
C THR A 335 15.91 -5.77 10.45
N ASP A 336 16.51 -5.58 9.27
CA ASP A 336 15.85 -5.93 8.00
C ASP A 336 15.75 -7.45 7.87
N LEU A 337 14.55 -8.00 8.03
CA LEU A 337 14.29 -9.44 7.89
C LEU A 337 14.62 -9.99 6.50
N SER A 338 14.77 -9.13 5.48
CA SER A 338 15.17 -9.54 4.13
C SER A 338 16.69 -9.65 3.94
N ASP A 339 17.50 -9.15 4.87
CA ASP A 339 18.96 -9.27 4.79
C ASP A 339 19.42 -10.70 5.17
N PRO A 340 20.04 -11.46 4.25
CA PRO A 340 20.56 -12.81 4.51
C PRO A 340 21.81 -12.82 5.40
N ASN A 341 22.41 -11.66 5.63
CA ASN A 341 23.63 -11.44 6.41
C ASN A 341 23.36 -10.66 7.70
N ARG A 342 22.11 -10.61 8.16
CA ARG A 342 21.77 -9.98 9.45
C ARG A 342 22.38 -10.74 10.64
N PRO A 343 22.67 -10.08 11.77
CA PRO A 343 23.34 -10.69 12.93
C PRO A 343 22.71 -12.00 13.43
N MET A 344 21.38 -12.06 13.56
CA MET A 344 20.68 -13.30 13.97
C MET A 344 20.90 -14.46 12.97
N LYS A 345 20.93 -14.17 11.67
CA LYS A 345 21.13 -15.20 10.65
C LYS A 345 22.60 -15.64 10.58
N ILE A 346 23.53 -14.72 10.89
CA ILE A 346 24.94 -15.06 11.09
C ILE A 346 25.08 -15.97 12.31
N ALA A 347 24.41 -15.67 13.42
CA ALA A 347 24.44 -16.50 14.62
C ALA A 347 23.91 -17.91 14.38
N GLU A 348 22.80 -18.07 13.65
CA GLU A 348 22.29 -19.39 13.24
C GLU A 348 23.35 -20.18 12.45
N LYS A 349 23.95 -19.58 11.42
CA LYS A 349 24.98 -20.23 10.59
C LYS A 349 26.27 -20.52 11.38
N PHE A 350 26.60 -19.67 12.35
CA PHE A 350 27.75 -19.87 13.22
C PHE A 350 27.55 -21.08 14.14
N THR A 351 26.33 -21.28 14.67
CA THR A 351 25.99 -22.51 15.42
C THR A 351 26.02 -23.73 14.51
N GLU A 352 25.47 -23.64 13.29
CA GLU A 352 25.52 -24.73 12.32
C GLU A 352 26.97 -25.14 11.98
N MET A 353 27.91 -24.19 11.96
CA MET A 353 29.34 -24.47 11.73
C MET A 353 29.96 -25.27 12.88
N TYR A 354 29.54 -25.03 14.13
CA TYR A 354 29.95 -25.83 15.28
C TYR A 354 29.39 -27.25 15.23
N ASP A 355 28.12 -27.40 14.85
CA ASP A 355 27.49 -28.73 14.85
C ASP A 355 28.02 -29.62 13.70
N ASN A 356 28.30 -29.03 12.53
CA ASN A 356 28.70 -29.76 11.32
C ASN A 356 30.22 -29.68 11.06
N ASP A 357 30.71 -28.52 10.62
CA ASP A 357 32.07 -28.39 10.06
C ASP A 357 33.18 -28.55 11.11
N TRP A 358 32.91 -28.13 12.34
CA TRP A 358 33.82 -28.33 13.47
C TRP A 358 33.95 -29.81 13.81
N THR A 359 32.83 -30.55 13.91
CA THR A 359 32.82 -31.99 14.17
C THR A 359 33.56 -32.77 13.08
N ASP A 360 33.28 -32.50 11.81
CA ASP A 360 33.98 -33.12 10.67
C ASP A 360 35.50 -32.86 10.72
N SER A 361 35.90 -31.63 11.08
CA SER A 361 37.31 -31.25 11.15
C SER A 361 38.01 -31.84 12.38
N MET A 362 37.29 -32.01 13.48
CA MET A 362 37.77 -32.67 14.68
C MET A 362 38.13 -34.13 14.38
N GLU A 363 37.22 -34.88 13.76
CA GLU A 363 37.46 -36.27 13.34
C GLU A 363 38.66 -36.38 12.39
N ALA A 364 38.75 -35.47 11.41
CA ALA A 364 39.87 -35.46 10.46
C ALA A 364 41.24 -35.17 11.11
N LEU A 365 41.28 -34.37 12.19
CA LEU A 365 42.51 -34.11 12.95
C LEU A 365 42.89 -35.29 13.86
N GLU A 366 41.91 -35.96 14.45
CA GLU A 366 42.13 -37.19 15.24
C GLU A 366 42.69 -38.32 14.37
N ASP A 367 42.21 -38.46 13.13
CA ASP A 367 42.74 -39.39 12.13
C ASP A 367 44.22 -39.11 11.77
N LEU A 368 44.67 -37.86 11.96
CA LEU A 368 46.06 -37.43 11.80
C LEU A 368 46.89 -37.59 13.09
N GLY A 369 46.29 -38.11 14.16
CA GLY A 369 46.96 -38.51 15.40
C GLY A 369 47.04 -37.44 16.48
N LEU A 370 46.24 -36.37 16.39
CA LEU A 370 46.11 -35.38 17.47
C LEU A 370 45.16 -35.91 18.56
N ASN A 371 45.40 -35.50 19.80
CA ASN A 371 44.45 -35.77 20.87
C ASN A 371 43.29 -34.75 20.86
N GLU A 372 42.20 -35.08 21.55
CA GLU A 372 40.98 -34.24 21.58
C GLU A 372 41.28 -32.79 21.96
N GLU A 373 42.05 -32.55 23.03
CA GLU A 373 42.38 -31.19 23.49
C GLU A 373 43.20 -30.41 22.45
N GLU A 374 44.19 -31.05 21.82
CA GLU A 374 44.98 -30.46 20.74
C GLU A 374 44.12 -30.11 19.52
N CYS A 375 43.18 -30.98 19.15
CA CYS A 375 42.24 -30.72 18.06
C CYS A 375 41.35 -29.51 18.38
N VAL A 376 40.75 -29.46 19.58
CA VAL A 376 39.90 -28.34 20.00
C VAL A 376 40.65 -27.02 19.97
N ILE A 377 41.85 -26.98 20.56
CA ILE A 377 42.69 -25.78 20.59
C ILE A 377 43.05 -25.33 19.17
N MET A 378 43.36 -26.26 18.27
CA MET A 378 43.70 -25.96 16.88
C MET A 378 42.51 -25.36 16.11
N LEU A 379 41.33 -25.95 16.25
CA LEU A 379 40.12 -25.44 15.59
C LEU A 379 39.70 -24.07 16.15
N LEU A 380 39.82 -23.86 17.47
CA LEU A 380 39.58 -22.55 18.09
C LEU A 380 40.53 -21.50 17.52
N HIS A 381 41.82 -21.83 17.39
CA HIS A 381 42.80 -20.92 16.80
C HIS A 381 42.50 -20.54 15.36
N PHE A 382 42.11 -21.50 14.51
CA PHE A 382 41.73 -21.16 13.13
C PHE A 382 40.56 -20.17 13.09
N LEU A 383 39.60 -20.32 14.00
CA LEU A 383 38.47 -19.42 14.11
C LEU A 383 38.89 -18.02 14.61
N THR A 384 39.66 -17.95 15.71
CA THR A 384 40.07 -16.67 16.31
C THR A 384 40.99 -15.90 15.38
N ASP A 385 41.97 -16.55 14.75
CA ASP A 385 42.88 -15.91 13.80
C ASP A 385 42.11 -15.38 12.58
N SER A 386 41.13 -16.15 12.09
CA SER A 386 40.26 -15.71 10.99
C SER A 386 39.46 -14.47 11.37
N TYR A 387 38.94 -14.42 12.60
CA TYR A 387 38.17 -13.29 13.10
C TYR A 387 39.00 -12.03 13.27
N GLU A 388 40.16 -12.13 13.90
CA GLU A 388 41.08 -11.00 14.12
C GLU A 388 41.59 -10.44 12.79
N GLU A 389 42.04 -11.31 11.87
CA GLU A 389 42.56 -10.87 10.59
C GLU A 389 41.46 -10.25 9.70
N CYS A 390 40.24 -10.77 9.75
CA CYS A 390 39.10 -10.10 9.11
C CYS A 390 38.84 -8.72 9.71
N GLY A 391 38.91 -8.58 11.05
CA GLY A 391 38.76 -7.29 11.73
C GLY A 391 39.84 -6.28 11.33
N ARG A 392 41.10 -6.75 11.22
CA ARG A 392 42.23 -5.95 10.76
C ARG A 392 42.01 -5.46 9.33
N LEU A 393 41.59 -6.34 8.42
CA LEU A 393 41.34 -5.99 7.01
C LEU A 393 40.16 -5.03 6.84
N VAL A 394 39.07 -5.22 7.59
CA VAL A 394 37.93 -4.29 7.58
C VAL A 394 38.35 -2.92 8.09
N SER A 395 39.15 -2.86 9.17
CA SER A 395 39.68 -1.61 9.70
C SER A 395 40.62 -0.90 8.70
N GLU A 396 41.46 -1.66 8.00
CA GLU A 396 42.35 -1.12 6.96
C GLU A 396 41.55 -0.60 5.76
N LEU A 397 40.49 -1.31 5.36
CA LEU A 397 39.57 -0.87 4.31
C LEU A 397 38.84 0.41 4.72
N ASP A 398 38.30 0.48 5.94
CA ASP A 398 37.61 1.65 6.46
C ASP A 398 38.55 2.85 6.47
N ARG A 399 39.81 2.68 6.90
CA ARG A 399 40.85 3.71 6.81
C ARG A 399 41.14 4.16 5.38
N HIS A 400 41.24 3.25 4.40
CA HIS A 400 41.47 3.62 3.00
C HIS A 400 40.28 4.36 2.39
N ILE A 401 39.06 3.95 2.75
CA ILE A 401 37.84 4.62 2.33
C ILE A 401 37.79 6.03 2.94
N GLU A 402 38.09 6.16 4.23
CA GLU A 402 38.19 7.45 4.91
C GLU A 402 39.19 8.37 4.19
N GLN A 403 40.39 7.88 3.92
CA GLN A 403 41.40 8.64 3.18
C GLN A 403 40.92 9.05 1.78
N ALA A 404 40.31 8.13 1.02
CA ALA A 404 39.83 8.42 -0.34
C ALA A 404 38.71 9.47 -0.35
N VAL A 405 37.81 9.43 0.64
CA VAL A 405 36.72 10.41 0.78
C VAL A 405 37.28 11.75 1.25
N THR A 406 38.21 11.78 2.19
CA THR A 406 38.81 13.03 2.72
C THR A 406 39.73 13.71 1.70
N LEU A 407 40.45 12.97 0.86
CA LEU A 407 41.31 13.53 -0.19
C LEU A 407 40.55 14.30 -1.28
N THR A 408 39.24 14.08 -1.43
CA THR A 408 38.41 14.88 -2.36
C THR A 408 38.06 16.29 -1.84
N HIS A 409 38.45 16.63 -0.61
CA HIS A 409 38.22 17.96 0.00
C HIS A 409 39.45 18.86 0.04
N CYS A 410 40.57 18.48 -0.60
CA CYS A 410 41.82 19.26 -0.56
C CYS A 410 42.32 19.64 -1.95
N GLU A 411 41.65 20.59 -2.60
CA GLU A 411 42.26 21.47 -3.60
C GLU A 411 41.70 22.90 -3.44
N GLN A 412 41.98 23.56 -2.31
CA GLN A 412 42.12 25.01 -2.27
C GLN A 412 43.24 25.40 -1.28
N ASP A 413 44.39 25.69 -1.88
CA ASP A 413 45.45 26.64 -1.50
C ASP A 413 45.92 26.77 -0.04
N GLY A 414 47.24 26.59 0.12
CA GLY A 414 48.03 27.47 0.98
C GLY A 414 48.74 26.80 2.17
N ASP A 415 49.96 26.32 1.90
CA ASP A 415 51.15 26.58 2.72
C ASP A 415 50.96 26.73 4.24
N LYS A 416 51.15 25.64 4.99
CA LYS A 416 52.25 25.50 5.97
C LYS A 416 52.14 24.20 6.75
N SER A 417 53.29 23.57 6.88
CA SER A 417 53.62 22.51 7.82
C SER A 417 53.17 22.85 9.24
N ASP A 418 52.41 21.94 9.86
CA ASP A 418 52.59 21.57 11.25
C ASP A 418 52.11 20.13 11.47
N GLU A 419 53.06 19.29 11.86
CA GLU A 419 52.81 17.96 12.41
C GLU A 419 52.02 18.08 13.72
N SER A 420 51.26 17.03 14.03
CA SER A 420 50.54 16.79 15.30
C SER A 420 49.23 17.55 15.51
N SER A 421 48.18 17.06 14.85
CA SER A 421 46.80 17.09 15.38
C SER A 421 45.96 16.04 14.65
N SER A 422 45.49 15.03 15.38
CA SER A 422 44.49 14.06 14.96
C SER A 422 43.16 14.75 14.68
N SER A 423 43.00 15.32 13.48
CA SER A 423 41.72 15.80 12.99
C SER A 423 41.04 14.67 12.21
N SER A 424 40.38 13.77 12.93
CA SER A 424 39.40 12.86 12.35
C SER A 424 38.27 13.71 11.75
N GLN A 425 38.38 14.06 10.47
CA GLN A 425 37.31 14.73 9.75
C GLN A 425 36.17 13.73 9.59
N ASN A 426 35.17 13.84 10.47
CA ASN A 426 33.98 13.00 10.46
C ASN A 426 33.32 13.01 9.07
N ILE A 427 33.36 11.86 8.39
CA ILE A 427 32.58 11.64 7.17
C ILE A 427 31.10 11.90 7.50
N PRO A 428 30.39 12.73 6.71
CA PRO A 428 28.97 12.94 6.89
C PRO A 428 28.20 11.61 6.90
N PRO A 429 27.24 11.41 7.83
CA PRO A 429 26.42 10.19 7.90
C PRO A 429 25.75 9.79 6.57
N GLU A 430 25.47 10.78 5.72
CA GLU A 430 24.88 10.63 4.38
C GLU A 430 25.81 9.89 3.40
N ILE A 431 27.12 9.97 3.58
CA ILE A 431 28.15 9.31 2.75
C ILE A 431 28.53 7.96 3.36
N LEU A 432 28.53 7.87 4.69
CA LEU A 432 28.91 6.67 5.43
C LEU A 432 27.99 5.48 5.16
N LYS A 433 26.68 5.71 5.01
CA LYS A 433 25.70 4.64 4.74
C LYS A 433 25.88 3.99 3.36
N PRO A 434 25.92 4.74 2.23
CA PRO A 434 26.20 4.15 0.91
C PRO A 434 27.49 3.33 0.87
N ILE A 435 28.54 3.81 1.54
CA ILE A 435 29.82 3.10 1.66
C ILE A 435 29.64 1.75 2.37
N LYS A 436 28.96 1.75 3.52
CA LYS A 436 28.66 0.53 4.29
C LYS A 436 27.81 -0.46 3.47
N ASP A 437 26.87 0.03 2.68
CA ASP A 437 26.03 -0.80 1.81
C ASP A 437 26.82 -1.39 0.62
N ILE A 438 27.76 -0.63 0.04
CA ILE A 438 28.67 -1.13 -0.99
C ILE A 438 29.56 -2.23 -0.41
N ARG A 439 30.10 -2.06 0.80
CA ARG A 439 30.91 -3.06 1.51
C ARG A 439 30.15 -4.38 1.68
N ARG A 440 28.91 -4.32 2.17
CA ARG A 440 28.03 -5.50 2.32
C ARG A 440 27.74 -6.19 0.99
N LYS A 441 27.53 -5.42 -0.09
CA LYS A 441 27.27 -5.97 -1.43
C LYS A 441 28.53 -6.57 -2.09
N MET A 442 29.69 -5.93 -1.97
CA MET A 442 30.95 -6.44 -2.54
C MET A 442 31.40 -7.75 -1.89
N THR A 443 31.08 -7.95 -0.61
CA THR A 443 31.41 -9.16 0.16
C THR A 443 30.94 -10.44 -0.53
N VAL A 444 29.72 -10.45 -1.09
CA VAL A 444 29.15 -11.65 -1.74
C VAL A 444 29.92 -11.99 -3.03
N ASN A 445 30.38 -10.98 -3.77
CA ASN A 445 31.01 -11.17 -5.07
C ASN A 445 32.50 -11.56 -4.98
N ASN A 446 33.16 -11.21 -3.87
CA ASN A 446 34.61 -11.37 -3.72
C ASN A 446 35.02 -12.39 -2.65
N MET A 447 34.08 -13.15 -2.09
CA MET A 447 34.32 -14.07 -0.97
C MET A 447 35.40 -15.11 -1.28
N GLU A 448 35.41 -15.70 -2.48
CA GLU A 448 36.42 -16.70 -2.87
C GLU A 448 37.84 -16.13 -2.92
N ILE A 449 37.99 -14.88 -3.38
CA ILE A 449 39.28 -14.19 -3.45
C ILE A 449 39.77 -13.88 -2.03
N LEU A 450 38.85 -13.41 -1.18
CA LEU A 450 39.11 -13.11 0.21
C LEU A 450 39.56 -14.36 0.98
N GLN A 451 38.82 -15.47 0.86
CA GLN A 451 39.15 -16.76 1.46
C GLN A 451 40.54 -17.25 1.02
N LYS A 452 40.87 -17.18 -0.28
CA LYS A 452 42.19 -17.57 -0.79
C LYS A 452 43.32 -16.72 -0.18
N LYS A 453 43.14 -15.39 -0.10
CA LYS A 453 44.14 -14.47 0.45
C LYS A 453 44.35 -14.70 1.94
N LEU A 454 43.26 -14.83 2.70
CA LEU A 454 43.30 -15.05 4.14
C LEU A 454 43.86 -16.42 4.50
N LEU A 455 43.45 -17.48 3.79
CA LEU A 455 44.00 -18.82 3.99
C LEU A 455 45.52 -18.85 3.75
N ALA A 456 46.01 -18.17 2.71
CA ALA A 456 47.44 -18.06 2.46
C ALA A 456 48.18 -17.29 3.58
N HIS A 457 47.55 -16.25 4.13
CA HIS A 457 48.10 -15.51 5.27
C HIS A 457 48.16 -16.38 6.53
N LEU A 458 47.08 -17.10 6.85
CA LEU A 458 47.03 -18.00 8.01
C LEU A 458 48.11 -19.08 7.95
N LYS A 459 48.36 -19.66 6.77
CA LYS A 459 49.47 -20.60 6.53
C LYS A 459 50.85 -19.99 6.82
N ASN A 460 51.03 -18.70 6.53
CA ASN A 460 52.30 -18.01 6.76
C ASN A 460 52.50 -17.60 8.22
N VAL A 461 51.42 -17.28 8.94
CA VAL A 461 51.48 -16.88 10.36
C VAL A 461 51.64 -18.10 11.27
N ARG A 462 51.00 -19.22 10.93
CA ARG A 462 50.99 -20.44 11.74
C ARG A 462 52.00 -21.47 11.24
N THR A 463 53.28 -21.11 11.30
CA THR A 463 54.39 -22.03 10.93
C THR A 463 54.51 -23.24 11.87
N ASP A 464 53.86 -23.17 13.03
CA ASP A 464 53.73 -24.22 14.04
C ASP A 464 52.74 -25.34 13.64
N VAL A 465 51.86 -25.08 12.67
CA VAL A 465 50.84 -26.04 12.22
C VAL A 465 51.29 -26.72 10.93
N LYS A 466 51.16 -28.05 10.87
CA LYS A 466 51.50 -28.83 9.67
C LYS A 466 50.52 -28.54 8.54
N ASP A 467 51.02 -28.48 7.30
CA ASP A 467 50.21 -28.25 6.10
C ASP A 467 49.07 -29.26 5.94
N ASP A 468 49.29 -30.51 6.35
CA ASP A 468 48.29 -31.57 6.29
C ASP A 468 47.09 -31.29 7.23
N HIS A 469 47.34 -30.69 8.41
CA HIS A 469 46.27 -30.32 9.35
C HIS A 469 45.43 -29.16 8.80
N ILE A 470 46.07 -28.15 8.20
CA ILE A 470 45.36 -27.02 7.56
C ILE A 470 44.53 -27.52 6.37
N SER A 471 45.06 -28.50 5.63
CA SER A 471 44.38 -29.09 4.48
C SER A 471 43.16 -29.93 4.91
N ALA A 472 43.30 -30.72 5.99
CA ALA A 472 42.21 -31.48 6.59
C ALA A 472 41.06 -30.57 7.05
N CYS A 473 41.37 -29.41 7.64
CA CYS A 473 40.36 -28.45 8.12
C CYS A 473 39.96 -27.39 7.06
N SER A 474 40.36 -27.55 5.79
CA SER A 474 40.25 -26.48 4.79
C SER A 474 38.85 -25.91 4.60
N LYS A 475 37.81 -26.76 4.68
CA LYS A 475 36.40 -26.34 4.63
C LYS A 475 36.03 -25.49 5.85
N PHE A 476 36.34 -25.97 7.05
CA PHE A 476 36.09 -25.26 8.30
C PHE A 476 36.81 -23.91 8.35
N VAL A 477 38.08 -23.85 7.94
CA VAL A 477 38.84 -22.59 7.88
C VAL A 477 38.20 -21.61 6.89
N ALA A 478 37.75 -22.09 5.72
CA ALA A 478 37.08 -21.26 4.74
C ALA A 478 35.76 -20.67 5.28
N ASP A 479 34.98 -21.46 6.01
CA ASP A 479 33.75 -20.98 6.64
C ASP A 479 34.02 -20.06 7.85
N CYS A 480 35.07 -20.31 8.64
CA CYS A 480 35.55 -19.39 9.68
C CYS A 480 35.83 -18.00 9.10
N ILE A 481 36.61 -17.92 8.01
CA ILE A 481 36.91 -16.66 7.30
C ILE A 481 35.63 -15.97 6.82
N LYS A 482 34.74 -16.72 6.19
CA LYS A 482 33.50 -16.18 5.61
C LYS A 482 32.60 -15.57 6.68
N TYR A 483 32.36 -16.29 7.78
CA TYR A 483 31.51 -15.80 8.84
C TYR A 483 32.18 -14.71 9.66
N ALA A 484 33.48 -14.82 9.95
CA ALA A 484 34.27 -13.75 10.54
C ALA A 484 34.15 -12.44 9.75
N TRP A 485 34.35 -12.49 8.43
CA TRP A 485 34.18 -11.32 7.59
C TRP A 485 32.76 -10.76 7.66
N MET A 486 31.74 -11.62 7.56
CA MET A 486 30.33 -11.21 7.65
C MET A 486 29.98 -10.59 9.01
N MET A 487 30.62 -11.00 10.10
CA MET A 487 30.49 -10.41 11.43
C MET A 487 31.15 -9.03 11.50
N GLN A 488 32.37 -8.90 10.96
CA GLN A 488 33.17 -7.69 11.03
C GLN A 488 32.62 -6.53 10.19
N ILE A 489 31.92 -6.83 9.08
CA ILE A 489 31.30 -5.80 8.24
C ILE A 489 29.96 -5.27 8.79
N GLN A 490 29.43 -5.84 9.88
CA GLN A 490 28.24 -5.32 10.55
C GLN A 490 28.55 -3.96 11.21
N ASP A 491 27.49 -3.25 11.59
CA ASP A 491 27.61 -1.92 12.19
C ASP A 491 26.57 -1.77 13.32
N PRO A 492 26.98 -1.90 14.59
CA PRO A 492 28.31 -2.32 15.06
C PRO A 492 28.69 -3.78 14.67
N PRO A 493 30.01 -4.12 14.61
CA PRO A 493 30.47 -5.48 14.34
C PRO A 493 29.93 -6.50 15.35
N VAL A 494 29.58 -7.69 14.87
CA VAL A 494 29.24 -8.83 15.74
C VAL A 494 30.52 -9.29 16.45
N TYR A 495 30.43 -9.47 17.76
CA TYR A 495 31.58 -9.72 18.63
C TYR A 495 31.63 -11.19 19.05
N ILE A 496 32.79 -11.83 18.91
CA ILE A 496 33.06 -13.13 19.54
C ILE A 496 33.99 -12.92 20.74
N GLU A 497 33.70 -13.60 21.85
CA GLU A 497 34.52 -13.62 23.06
C GLU A 497 35.04 -15.03 23.28
N TRP A 498 36.35 -15.14 23.49
CA TRP A 498 37.05 -16.40 23.72
C TRP A 498 38.10 -16.30 24.82
N ASP A 499 38.35 -15.10 25.37
CA ASP A 499 39.31 -14.89 26.44
C ASP A 499 38.66 -15.15 27.81
N PHE A 500 38.56 -16.44 28.13
CA PHE A 500 38.13 -16.89 29.45
C PHE A 500 39.33 -17.53 30.15
N PRO A 501 39.83 -16.93 31.25
CA PRO A 501 40.96 -17.49 31.98
C PRO A 501 40.69 -18.92 32.44
N SER A 502 41.72 -19.78 32.35
CA SER A 502 41.69 -21.08 33.04
C SER A 502 41.48 -20.82 34.54
N ASP A 503 40.62 -21.62 35.18
CA ASP A 503 40.09 -21.42 36.54
C ASP A 503 39.08 -20.27 36.72
N ALA A 504 38.58 -19.64 35.65
CA ALA A 504 37.43 -18.74 35.78
C ALA A 504 36.16 -19.52 36.13
N LYS A 505 35.31 -18.95 37.00
CA LYS A 505 34.01 -19.56 37.32
C LYS A 505 33.08 -19.51 36.10
N ILE A 506 32.44 -20.62 35.79
CA ILE A 506 31.55 -20.73 34.63
C ILE A 506 30.24 -19.99 34.91
N ASP A 507 29.95 -18.96 34.10
CA ASP A 507 28.63 -18.34 34.03
C ASP A 507 27.74 -19.10 33.03
N THR A 508 26.75 -19.83 33.55
CA THR A 508 25.84 -20.66 32.76
C THR A 508 24.87 -19.85 31.89
N ASN A 509 24.78 -18.53 32.08
CA ASN A 509 24.00 -17.65 31.22
C ASN A 509 24.67 -17.47 29.85
N ILE A 510 26.00 -17.50 29.79
CA ILE A 510 26.78 -17.23 28.58
C ILE A 510 27.58 -18.44 28.08
N LEU A 511 27.83 -19.44 28.94
CA LEU A 511 28.62 -20.62 28.62
C LEU A 511 27.81 -21.92 28.88
N ARG A 512 28.11 -22.96 28.09
CA ARG A 512 27.65 -24.34 28.31
C ARG A 512 28.84 -25.29 28.41
N SER A 513 28.68 -26.37 29.18
CA SER A 513 29.71 -27.40 29.33
C SER A 513 29.81 -28.27 28.08
N TYR A 514 31.04 -28.65 27.70
CA TYR A 514 31.35 -29.54 26.59
C TYR A 514 31.09 -31.02 26.96
N THR A 515 32.05 -31.72 27.56
CA THR A 515 31.91 -33.16 27.87
C THR A 515 31.96 -33.51 29.36
N LYS A 516 32.61 -32.69 30.20
CA LYS A 516 32.73 -32.94 31.66
C LYS A 516 31.87 -31.98 32.48
N ALA A 517 31.59 -32.37 33.71
CA ALA A 517 30.97 -31.51 34.71
C ALA A 517 32.03 -30.84 35.60
N GLY A 518 31.81 -29.56 35.89
CA GLY A 518 32.67 -28.72 36.72
C GLY A 518 32.13 -27.29 36.77
N ASP A 519 32.66 -26.48 37.67
CA ASP A 519 32.25 -25.08 37.88
C ASP A 519 33.33 -24.06 37.48
N HIS A 520 34.52 -24.54 37.08
CA HIS A 520 35.64 -23.72 36.61
C HIS A 520 36.06 -24.12 35.19
N VAL A 521 36.47 -23.13 34.40
CA VAL A 521 36.94 -23.31 33.01
C VAL A 521 38.29 -24.01 33.00
N ASP A 522 38.42 -25.06 32.18
CA ASP A 522 39.70 -25.67 31.82
C ASP A 522 40.25 -24.97 30.57
N PHE A 523 39.54 -25.14 29.46
CA PHE A 523 39.79 -24.49 28.17
C PHE A 523 38.47 -24.22 27.42
N ILE A 524 38.55 -23.33 26.43
CA ILE A 524 37.44 -22.95 25.56
C ILE A 524 37.36 -23.89 24.36
N VAL A 525 36.15 -24.32 24.06
CA VAL A 525 35.85 -25.18 22.90
C VAL A 525 35.22 -24.36 21.77
N TRP A 526 34.33 -23.43 22.13
CA TRP A 526 33.65 -22.56 21.19
C TRP A 526 33.39 -21.18 21.82
N PRO A 527 33.63 -20.07 21.10
CA PRO A 527 33.46 -18.73 21.66
C PRO A 527 32.00 -18.36 21.91
N VAL A 528 31.79 -17.39 22.79
CA VAL A 528 30.48 -16.72 22.97
C VAL A 528 30.28 -15.72 21.84
N LEU A 529 29.08 -15.65 21.28
CA LEU A 529 28.73 -14.71 20.22
C LEU A 529 27.79 -13.63 20.76
N TYR A 530 28.14 -12.36 20.58
CA TYR A 530 27.37 -11.20 20.99
C TYR A 530 26.95 -10.36 19.79
N LEU A 531 25.81 -9.67 19.90
CA LEU A 531 25.28 -8.81 18.83
C LEU A 531 26.28 -7.70 18.45
N HIS A 532 26.96 -7.17 19.45
CA HIS A 532 28.14 -6.33 19.33
C HIS A 532 28.92 -6.42 20.63
N LYS A 533 30.08 -5.76 20.70
CA LYS A 533 30.86 -5.66 21.94
C LYS A 533 29.97 -5.07 23.05
N ASP A 534 29.93 -5.71 24.20
CA ASP A 534 29.05 -5.37 25.34
C ASP A 534 27.54 -5.45 25.05
N GLY A 535 27.14 -6.09 23.94
CA GLY A 535 25.74 -6.27 23.54
C GLY A 535 25.10 -7.55 24.09
N PRO A 536 23.84 -7.84 23.74
CA PRO A 536 23.18 -9.09 24.13
C PRO A 536 23.83 -10.31 23.48
N VAL A 537 23.80 -11.43 24.21
CA VAL A 537 24.30 -12.73 23.75
C VAL A 537 23.40 -13.25 22.63
N LEU A 538 23.99 -13.55 21.48
CA LEU A 538 23.33 -14.22 20.37
C LEU A 538 23.42 -15.74 20.53
N ASN A 539 24.61 -16.27 20.86
CA ASN A 539 24.83 -17.68 21.12
C ASN A 539 25.77 -17.89 22.30
N LYS A 540 25.45 -18.87 23.15
CA LYS A 540 26.32 -19.29 24.25
C LYS A 540 27.58 -19.97 23.73
N GLY A 541 28.71 -19.67 24.35
CA GLY A 541 29.98 -20.37 24.12
C GLY A 541 29.99 -21.75 24.77
N VAL A 542 30.98 -22.56 24.39
CA VAL A 542 31.19 -23.92 24.90
C VAL A 542 32.55 -23.99 25.57
N VAL A 543 32.58 -24.53 26.77
CA VAL A 543 33.81 -24.66 27.57
C VAL A 543 33.96 -26.08 28.07
N GLN A 544 35.20 -26.54 28.17
CA GLN A 544 35.53 -27.75 28.89
C GLN A 544 35.70 -27.40 30.36
N PRO A 545 34.88 -27.90 31.29
CA PRO A 545 35.10 -27.66 32.71
C PRO A 545 36.25 -28.51 33.23
N LYS A 546 36.98 -27.99 34.21
CA LYS A 546 37.93 -28.80 34.99
C LYS A 546 37.13 -29.87 35.73
N SER A 547 37.58 -31.11 35.62
CA SER A 547 36.99 -32.21 36.38
C SER A 547 36.94 -31.82 37.86
N ALA A 548 35.75 -31.88 38.48
CA ALA A 548 35.65 -31.80 39.92
C ALA A 548 36.52 -32.93 40.51
N ASN A 549 37.67 -32.58 41.09
CA ASN A 549 38.49 -33.54 41.82
C ASN A 549 37.57 -34.19 42.87
N LYS A 550 37.37 -35.52 42.75
CA LYS A 550 36.85 -36.33 43.84
C LYS A 550 37.93 -36.51 44.90
#